data_AF-A0A3L8P0T2-F1
#
_entry.id   AF-A0A3L8P0T2-F1
#
_cell.length_a   1.000
_cell.length_b   1.000
_cell.length_c   1.000
_cell.angle_alpha   90.00
_cell.angle_beta   90.00
_cell.angle_gamma   90.00
#
_symmetry.space_group_name_H-M   'P 1'
#
loop_
_entity.id
_entity.type
_entity.pdbx_description
1 polymer ?
#
loop_
_entity_poly.entity_id
_entity_poly.type
_entity_poly.pdbx_seq_one_letter_code
_entity_poly.pdbx_strand_id
1 'polypeptide(L)'
;MDAQPSNSSESREAYDPAAEVVEICRDLIRIDTTNYGDQPGPGERKAAEHVATLLDEVGIEAEIWEGEPGRANVIARWGGSSGDPLLIHGHLDVVPADADDWRVHPFSGEIQDGMVWGRGAVDMKDFDAMLLSVVRARARAGVVPDRALQLVFTADEEAGGNRGAGPLVEQRREVFEGVRDAVGEVGGFSTTVRGRRLYLIEAAEKGMAWMRMTATGNAGHGSMVHPDNAVTRLSAAVARIGQHEWPVRLTPTMQVLLAAVAELSGTEATPENAESLIEEFGPASRMLGAVIKNTVNPTMLEAGYKVNVVPGTATAHLDGRFLPGYEDEFLDTLAELAGPHVSIEHLTKMGGLETPYEGDLAEAMTASILAEDPEAVVAPYLMSGGTDAKHWEKLGIRGFGFAPLRLPADLDFTGLFHGVDERVPVDALEFGARVFDRFLDAV
;
A
#
# COMPACT_ATOMS: atom_id res chain seq x y z
N MET A 1 47.65 -3.31 -22.40
CA MET A 1 46.93 -2.28 -21.62
C MET A 1 45.72 -2.99 -21.09
N ASP A 2 45.92 -3.69 -19.98
CA ASP A 2 44.86 -4.46 -19.32
C ASP A 2 44.13 -3.51 -18.38
N ALA A 3 42.85 -3.28 -18.66
CA ALA A 3 41.95 -2.62 -17.72
C ALA A 3 41.63 -3.62 -16.61
N GLN A 4 42.02 -3.29 -15.38
CA GLN A 4 41.57 -4.01 -14.20
C GLN A 4 40.06 -3.79 -14.00
N PRO A 5 39.32 -4.82 -13.55
CA PRO A 5 37.93 -4.62 -13.13
C PRO A 5 37.92 -3.77 -11.86
N SER A 6 37.12 -2.71 -11.85
CA SER A 6 36.92 -1.85 -10.69
C SER A 6 36.32 -2.67 -9.54
N ASN A 7 37.01 -2.66 -8.41
CA ASN A 7 36.68 -3.39 -7.21
C ASN A 7 35.49 -2.71 -6.48
N SER A 8 34.26 -3.10 -6.79
CA SER A 8 33.03 -2.61 -6.11
C SER A 8 32.90 -3.09 -4.65
N SER A 9 33.86 -3.88 -4.14
CA SER A 9 33.87 -4.35 -2.75
C SER A 9 34.59 -3.41 -1.78
N GLU A 10 35.44 -2.49 -2.27
CA GLU A 10 36.21 -1.55 -1.42
C GLU A 10 35.40 -0.32 -0.97
N SER A 11 34.26 -0.01 -1.59
CA SER A 11 33.41 1.14 -1.20
C SER A 11 32.54 0.90 0.02
N ARG A 12 32.30 -0.36 0.40
CA ARG A 12 31.38 -0.74 1.48
C ARG A 12 31.94 -0.60 2.90
N GLU A 13 33.22 -0.30 3.06
CA GLU A 13 33.81 0.01 4.38
C GLU A 13 33.55 1.47 4.83
N ALA A 14 32.95 2.33 3.98
CA ALA A 14 32.87 3.76 4.25
C ALA A 14 31.70 4.19 5.16
N TYR A 15 30.57 3.47 5.17
CA TYR A 15 29.41 3.75 6.01
C TYR A 15 28.50 2.51 6.13
N ASP A 16 27.60 2.51 7.11
CA ASP A 16 26.60 1.46 7.30
C ASP A 16 25.19 2.04 7.09
N PRO A 17 24.46 1.66 6.03
CA PRO A 17 23.10 2.16 5.77
C PRO A 17 22.07 1.70 6.81
N ALA A 18 22.34 0.63 7.56
CA ALA A 18 21.45 0.09 8.58
C ALA A 18 21.69 0.68 9.98
N ALA A 19 22.70 1.53 10.16
CA ALA A 19 23.14 1.97 11.49
C ALA A 19 22.06 2.70 12.30
N GLU A 20 21.15 3.44 11.65
CA GLU A 20 20.15 4.26 12.33
C GLU A 20 18.71 3.75 12.15
N VAL A 21 18.48 2.78 11.25
CA VAL A 21 17.12 2.38 10.82
C VAL A 21 16.22 1.98 12.00
N VAL A 22 16.76 1.23 12.96
CA VAL A 22 15.99 0.76 14.12
C VAL A 22 15.59 1.93 15.03
N GLU A 23 16.50 2.84 15.34
CA GLU A 23 16.19 3.97 16.22
C GLU A 23 15.26 4.98 15.55
N ILE A 24 15.46 5.27 14.25
CA ILE A 24 14.55 6.15 13.50
C ILE A 24 13.13 5.56 13.48
N CYS A 25 12.99 4.26 13.22
CA CYS A 25 11.68 3.59 13.24
C CYS A 25 11.01 3.73 14.61
N ARG A 26 11.76 3.48 15.69
CA ARG A 26 11.26 3.61 17.07
C ARG A 26 10.84 5.04 17.40
N ASP A 27 11.62 6.03 16.98
CA ASP A 27 11.34 7.43 17.23
C ASP A 27 10.11 7.91 16.47
N LEU A 28 9.96 7.51 15.20
CA LEU A 28 8.74 7.76 14.43
C LEU A 28 7.52 7.10 15.08
N ILE A 29 7.61 5.85 15.54
CA ILE A 29 6.50 5.14 16.22
C ILE A 29 6.08 5.86 17.51
N ARG A 30 7.01 6.45 18.26
CA ARG A 30 6.70 7.20 19.49
C ARG A 30 5.93 8.49 19.24
N ILE A 31 6.00 9.01 18.02
CA ILE A 31 5.22 10.16 17.60
C ILE A 31 3.85 9.66 17.17
N ASP A 32 2.86 9.84 18.04
CA ASP A 32 1.46 9.56 17.71
C ASP A 32 0.98 10.48 16.59
N THR A 33 0.77 9.90 15.41
CA THR A 33 0.27 10.51 14.18
C THR A 33 -1.06 9.88 13.75
N THR A 34 -1.82 9.35 14.72
CA THR A 34 -3.07 8.64 14.43
C THR A 34 -4.03 9.44 13.57
N ASN A 35 -4.48 8.87 12.46
CA ASN A 35 -5.47 9.45 11.58
C ASN A 35 -6.85 8.84 11.80
N TYR A 36 -7.81 9.63 12.28
CA TYR A 36 -9.20 9.22 12.48
C TYR A 36 -10.10 9.58 11.27
N GLY A 37 -9.50 9.88 10.11
CA GLY A 37 -10.17 10.36 8.91
C GLY A 37 -10.78 11.74 9.13
N ASP A 38 -12.11 11.81 9.17
CA ASP A 38 -12.83 13.09 9.31
C ASP A 38 -12.82 13.64 10.75
N GLN A 39 -12.42 12.84 11.75
CA GLN A 39 -12.36 13.29 13.14
C GLN A 39 -11.00 13.93 13.48
N PRO A 40 -10.96 14.90 14.42
CA PRO A 40 -9.70 15.49 14.87
C PRO A 40 -8.75 14.44 15.45
N GLY A 41 -7.46 14.56 15.12
CA GLY A 41 -6.37 13.72 15.64
C GLY A 41 -5.14 14.56 16.01
N PRO A 42 -4.04 13.92 16.43
CA PRO A 42 -2.78 14.60 16.73
C PRO A 42 -2.14 15.28 15.51
N GLY A 43 -2.39 14.77 14.29
CA GLY A 43 -1.79 15.24 13.05
C GLY A 43 -0.32 14.84 12.89
N GLU A 44 0.23 15.04 11.68
CA GLU A 44 1.52 14.51 11.26
C GLU A 44 2.67 15.50 11.52
N ARG A 45 2.36 16.73 11.96
CA ARG A 45 3.31 17.84 12.10
C ARG A 45 4.57 17.49 12.90
N LYS A 46 4.43 16.78 14.03
CA LYS A 46 5.58 16.41 14.85
C LYS A 46 6.50 15.40 14.15
N ALA A 47 5.93 14.46 13.40
CA ALA A 47 6.70 13.50 12.61
C ALA A 47 7.37 14.23 11.43
N ALA A 48 6.65 15.12 10.75
CA ALA A 48 7.20 15.94 9.67
C ALA A 48 8.39 16.80 10.13
N GLU A 49 8.31 17.42 11.31
CA GLU A 49 9.41 18.16 11.92
C GLU A 49 10.60 17.26 12.29
N HIS A 50 10.33 16.05 12.76
CA HIS A 50 11.38 15.07 13.06
C HIS A 50 12.12 14.64 11.77
N VAL A 51 11.39 14.28 10.72
CA VAL A 51 11.92 13.94 9.40
C VAL A 51 12.74 15.10 8.82
N ALA A 52 12.20 16.33 8.82
CA ALA A 52 12.90 17.51 8.32
C ALA A 52 14.19 17.77 9.10
N THR A 53 14.19 17.59 10.43
CA THR A 53 15.38 17.71 11.28
C THR A 53 16.44 16.66 10.90
N LEU A 54 16.01 15.40 10.70
CA LEU A 54 16.90 14.33 10.28
C LEU A 54 17.52 14.59 8.89
N LEU A 55 16.81 15.24 7.98
CA LEU A 55 17.39 15.64 6.68
C LEU A 55 18.36 16.84 6.81
N ASP A 56 17.99 17.85 7.61
CA ASP A 56 18.82 19.05 7.85
C ASP A 56 20.17 18.72 8.50
N GLU A 57 20.19 17.78 9.46
CA GLU A 57 21.41 17.29 10.13
C GLU A 57 22.49 16.76 9.17
N VAL A 58 22.10 16.34 7.96
CA VAL A 58 23.00 15.85 6.91
C VAL A 58 23.07 16.78 5.70
N GLY A 59 22.56 18.01 5.83
CA GLY A 59 22.65 19.08 4.83
C GLY A 59 21.64 18.97 3.70
N ILE A 60 20.51 18.27 3.90
CA ILE A 60 19.43 18.17 2.93
C ILE A 60 18.29 19.08 3.39
N GLU A 61 18.05 20.17 2.66
CA GLU A 61 16.96 21.10 2.94
C GLU A 61 15.60 20.43 2.65
N ALA A 62 14.68 20.54 3.61
CA ALA A 62 13.33 20.03 3.52
C ALA A 62 12.30 21.13 3.78
N GLU A 63 11.27 21.19 2.95
CA GLU A 63 10.09 22.03 3.14
C GLU A 63 9.00 21.23 3.85
N ILE A 64 8.45 21.76 4.95
CA ILE A 64 7.22 21.24 5.52
C ILE A 64 6.04 22.03 4.96
N TRP A 65 5.16 21.35 4.24
CA TRP A 65 4.01 21.96 3.58
C TRP A 65 2.68 21.36 4.07
N GLU A 66 1.75 22.25 4.43
CA GLU A 66 0.42 21.90 4.94
C GLU A 66 -0.65 22.45 4.00
N GLY A 67 -1.35 21.57 3.29
CA GLY A 67 -2.56 21.94 2.53
C GLY A 67 -3.74 22.26 3.46
N GLU A 68 -3.77 21.63 4.62
CA GLU A 68 -4.70 21.86 5.72
C GLU A 68 -3.91 21.88 7.05
N PRO A 69 -4.23 22.77 8.01
CA PRO A 69 -3.53 22.81 9.29
C PRO A 69 -3.48 21.45 9.99
N GLY A 70 -2.27 21.00 10.31
CA GLY A 70 -2.04 19.71 10.96
C GLY A 70 -1.79 18.54 10.02
N ARG A 71 -2.05 18.68 8.70
CA ARG A 71 -1.76 17.70 7.64
C ARG A 71 -0.44 18.02 6.95
N ALA A 72 0.64 17.73 7.66
CA ALA A 72 1.98 18.16 7.30
C ALA A 72 2.69 17.14 6.41
N ASN A 73 3.04 17.56 5.20
CA ASN A 73 3.87 16.82 4.26
C ASN A 73 5.31 17.35 4.35
N VAL A 74 6.31 16.49 4.11
CA VAL A 74 7.72 16.88 3.99
C VAL A 74 8.15 16.68 2.55
N ILE A 75 8.78 17.71 1.97
CA ILE A 75 9.25 17.71 0.59
C ILE A 75 10.74 18.05 0.61
N ALA A 76 11.58 17.16 0.08
CA ALA A 76 13.01 17.41 -0.05
C ALA A 76 13.51 16.94 -1.40
N ARG A 77 14.61 17.55 -1.86
CA ARG A 77 15.30 17.13 -3.07
C ARG A 77 16.77 16.93 -2.78
N TRP A 78 17.31 15.78 -3.16
CA TRP A 78 18.69 15.41 -2.88
C TRP A 78 19.39 14.85 -4.12
N GLY A 79 20.62 15.33 -4.38
CA GLY A 79 21.39 14.97 -5.56
C GLY A 79 20.89 15.60 -6.87
N GLY A 80 21.25 14.99 -7.99
CA GLY A 80 20.86 15.48 -9.32
C GLY A 80 21.98 16.18 -10.09
N SER A 81 22.90 15.38 -10.64
CA SER A 81 23.87 15.78 -11.66
C SER A 81 23.39 15.41 -13.07
N SER A 82 22.50 14.41 -13.20
CA SER A 82 21.98 13.88 -14.46
C SER A 82 20.66 13.12 -14.28
N GLY A 83 20.03 12.70 -15.38
CA GLY A 83 18.82 11.87 -15.36
C GLY A 83 17.53 12.62 -14.98
N ASP A 84 16.40 11.96 -15.22
CA ASP A 84 15.08 12.40 -14.74
C ASP A 84 14.97 12.09 -13.24
N PRO A 85 14.37 12.93 -12.38
CA PRO A 85 14.28 12.62 -10.95
C PRO A 85 13.49 11.33 -10.63
N LEU A 86 13.79 10.70 -9.50
CA LEU A 86 13.04 9.58 -8.94
C LEU A 86 12.26 10.06 -7.71
N LEU A 87 10.94 9.84 -7.68
CA LEU A 87 10.17 10.07 -6.46
C LEU A 87 10.36 8.88 -5.53
N ILE A 88 10.81 9.13 -4.30
CA ILE A 88 10.69 8.16 -3.21
C ILE A 88 9.72 8.73 -2.20
N HIS A 89 8.66 8.00 -1.87
CA HIS A 89 7.63 8.48 -0.98
C HIS A 89 7.23 7.51 0.12
N GLY A 90 6.76 8.05 1.23
CA GLY A 90 6.07 7.35 2.29
C GLY A 90 5.06 8.26 2.98
N HIS A 91 4.28 7.76 3.92
CA HIS A 91 3.30 8.52 4.69
C HIS A 91 3.61 8.46 6.18
N LEU A 92 3.29 9.54 6.88
CA LEU A 92 3.64 9.74 8.29
C LEU A 92 2.53 9.36 9.25
N ASP A 93 1.28 9.32 8.77
CA ASP A 93 0.14 8.93 9.58
C ASP A 93 0.04 7.42 9.80
N VAL A 94 -0.85 7.03 10.70
CA VAL A 94 -1.12 5.63 11.02
C VAL A 94 -2.59 5.46 11.37
N VAL A 95 -3.17 4.28 11.12
CA VAL A 95 -4.52 3.97 11.63
C VAL A 95 -4.62 3.97 13.16
N PRO A 96 -5.83 4.14 13.73
CA PRO A 96 -6.06 4.05 15.16
C PRO A 96 -5.61 2.73 15.80
N ALA A 97 -5.21 2.83 17.07
CA ALA A 97 -4.86 1.69 17.91
C ALA A 97 -5.40 1.92 19.33
N ASP A 98 -6.15 0.94 19.86
CA ASP A 98 -6.59 0.94 21.25
C ASP A 98 -5.52 0.30 22.13
N ALA A 99 -4.91 1.06 23.02
CA ALA A 99 -3.82 0.56 23.87
C ALA A 99 -4.24 -0.60 24.78
N ASP A 100 -5.53 -0.74 25.13
CA ASP A 100 -6.03 -1.81 25.99
C ASP A 100 -6.03 -3.18 25.28
N ASP A 101 -6.05 -3.19 23.94
CA ASP A 101 -5.99 -4.43 23.14
C ASP A 101 -4.54 -4.92 22.91
N TRP A 102 -3.54 -4.08 23.20
CA TRP A 102 -2.15 -4.34 22.85
C TRP A 102 -1.34 -4.91 24.00
N ARG A 103 -0.45 -5.85 23.67
CA ARG A 103 0.50 -6.42 24.64
C ARG A 103 1.60 -5.44 25.01
N VAL A 104 2.01 -4.63 24.04
CA VAL A 104 3.02 -3.58 24.15
C VAL A 104 2.38 -2.29 23.65
N HIS A 105 2.50 -1.19 24.40
CA HIS A 105 1.79 0.04 24.06
C HIS A 105 2.06 0.46 22.60
N PRO A 106 1.03 0.79 21.80
CA PRO A 106 1.16 0.96 20.34
C PRO A 106 2.15 2.06 19.94
N PHE A 107 2.31 3.10 20.77
CA PHE A 107 3.25 4.20 20.50
C PHE A 107 4.52 4.15 21.37
N SER A 108 4.98 2.95 21.73
CA SER A 108 6.16 2.79 22.59
C SER A 108 7.49 2.75 21.81
N GLY A 109 7.49 2.16 20.61
CA GLY A 109 8.72 1.83 19.89
C GLY A 109 9.64 0.93 20.71
N GLU A 110 9.07 -0.03 21.46
CA GLU A 110 9.84 -0.97 22.27
C GLU A 110 10.47 -2.06 21.39
N ILE A 111 11.70 -2.44 21.74
CA ILE A 111 12.35 -3.63 21.16
C ILE A 111 12.10 -4.79 22.12
N GLN A 112 11.38 -5.80 21.65
CA GLN A 112 11.14 -7.02 22.41
C GLN A 112 11.20 -8.24 21.47
N ASP A 113 11.91 -9.28 21.89
CA ASP A 113 12.04 -10.55 21.17
C ASP A 113 12.56 -10.40 19.73
N GLY A 114 13.48 -9.44 19.51
CA GLY A 114 14.06 -9.16 18.20
C GLY A 114 13.14 -8.38 17.24
N MET A 115 12.03 -7.84 17.73
CA MET A 115 11.07 -7.06 16.97
C MET A 115 11.00 -5.62 17.52
N VAL A 116 10.78 -4.65 16.64
CA VAL A 116 10.32 -3.30 17.01
C VAL A 116 8.80 -3.33 17.06
N TRP A 117 8.21 -2.99 18.20
CA TRP A 117 6.77 -3.01 18.44
C TRP A 117 6.17 -1.62 18.35
N GLY A 118 5.04 -1.53 17.65
CA GLY A 118 4.20 -0.35 17.65
C GLY A 118 3.39 -0.19 16.37
N ARG A 119 2.37 0.65 16.45
CA ARG A 119 1.57 1.08 15.31
C ARG A 119 2.45 1.90 14.36
N GLY A 120 2.48 1.51 13.09
CA GLY A 120 3.37 2.05 12.07
C GLY A 120 4.69 1.29 11.92
N ALA A 121 4.92 0.22 12.69
CA ALA A 121 6.08 -0.64 12.49
C ALA A 121 6.06 -1.39 11.14
N VAL A 122 4.91 -1.53 10.50
CA VAL A 122 4.69 -2.17 9.20
C VAL A 122 4.09 -1.18 8.19
N ASP A 123 3.21 -0.28 8.66
CA ASP A 123 2.50 0.66 7.78
C ASP A 123 2.51 2.09 8.35
N MET A 124 3.47 2.93 7.97
CA MET A 124 4.64 2.57 7.14
C MET A 124 5.97 3.18 7.61
N LYS A 125 6.10 3.44 8.91
CA LYS A 125 7.27 4.10 9.50
C LYS A 125 8.53 3.25 9.44
N ASP A 126 8.43 1.95 9.14
CA ASP A 126 9.57 1.11 8.81
C ASP A 126 10.26 1.55 7.52
N PHE A 127 9.51 1.77 6.44
CA PHE A 127 10.08 2.23 5.19
C PHE A 127 10.62 3.65 5.30
N ASP A 128 9.90 4.55 5.97
CA ASP A 128 10.41 5.89 6.24
C ASP A 128 11.75 5.85 6.96
N ALA A 129 11.88 4.97 7.96
CA ALA A 129 13.12 4.78 8.69
C ALA A 129 14.23 4.20 7.81
N MET A 130 13.92 3.24 6.92
CA MET A 130 14.88 2.70 5.95
C MET A 130 15.39 3.80 5.02
N LEU A 131 14.48 4.57 4.43
CA LEU A 131 14.81 5.68 3.54
C LEU A 131 15.69 6.72 4.23
N LEU A 132 15.29 7.17 5.42
CA LEU A 132 16.04 8.17 6.19
C LEU A 132 17.41 7.66 6.61
N SER A 133 17.51 6.41 7.09
CA SER A 133 18.79 5.81 7.49
C SER A 133 19.77 5.75 6.32
N VAL A 134 19.30 5.27 5.15
CA VAL A 134 20.12 5.16 3.93
C VAL A 134 20.57 6.54 3.44
N VAL A 135 19.63 7.48 3.26
CA VAL A 135 19.92 8.85 2.78
C VAL A 135 20.92 9.54 3.71
N ARG A 136 20.73 9.44 5.03
CA ARG A 136 21.63 10.06 6.01
C ARG A 136 23.02 9.43 6.01
N ALA A 137 23.10 8.11 5.94
CA ALA A 137 24.38 7.41 5.91
C ALA A 137 25.19 7.79 4.66
N ARG A 138 24.54 7.79 3.48
CA ARG A 138 25.12 8.21 2.21
C ARG A 138 25.54 9.67 2.20
N ALA A 139 24.68 10.58 2.66
CA ALA A 139 24.97 12.02 2.72
C ALA A 139 26.20 12.33 3.59
N ARG A 140 26.31 11.70 4.77
CA ARG A 140 27.49 11.84 5.65
C ARG A 140 28.77 11.27 5.03
N ALA A 141 28.65 10.19 4.26
CA ALA A 141 29.75 9.59 3.52
C ALA A 141 30.14 10.37 2.25
N GLY A 142 29.35 11.39 1.86
CA GLY A 142 29.54 12.13 0.62
C GLY A 142 29.14 11.36 -0.65
N VAL A 143 28.34 10.30 -0.51
CA VAL A 143 27.81 9.48 -1.62
C VAL A 143 26.48 10.08 -2.09
N VAL A 144 26.57 11.11 -2.92
CA VAL A 144 25.40 11.83 -3.46
C VAL A 144 24.93 11.13 -4.74
N PRO A 145 23.61 10.89 -4.93
CA PRO A 145 23.11 10.23 -6.13
C PRO A 145 23.20 11.14 -7.37
N ASP A 146 23.57 10.55 -8.50
CA ASP A 146 23.64 11.25 -9.78
C ASP A 146 22.24 11.63 -10.27
N ARG A 147 21.29 10.71 -10.14
CA ARG A 147 19.86 10.98 -10.32
C ARG A 147 19.32 11.73 -9.10
N ALA A 148 18.53 12.78 -9.31
CA ALA A 148 17.91 13.48 -8.19
C ALA A 148 16.85 12.59 -7.53
N LEU A 149 16.90 12.47 -6.20
CA LEU A 149 15.82 11.89 -5.41
C LEU A 149 14.88 13.01 -4.96
N GLN A 150 13.63 12.93 -5.39
CA GLN A 150 12.53 13.73 -4.87
C GLN A 150 11.93 12.95 -3.70
N LEU A 151 12.17 13.38 -2.48
CA LEU A 151 11.69 12.74 -1.26
C LEU A 151 10.39 13.41 -0.84
N VAL A 152 9.33 12.64 -0.65
CA VAL A 152 8.02 13.14 -0.20
C VAL A 152 7.48 12.25 0.91
N PHE A 153 7.33 12.81 2.10
CA PHE A 153 6.66 12.14 3.22
C PHE A 153 5.28 12.79 3.38
N THR A 154 4.22 12.06 3.08
CA THR A 154 2.86 12.58 3.00
C THR A 154 2.12 12.48 4.33
N ALA A 155 1.02 13.22 4.40
CA ALA A 155 0.00 13.07 5.43
C ALA A 155 -1.27 12.46 4.81
N ASP A 156 -2.14 11.95 5.67
CA ASP A 156 -3.53 11.57 5.37
C ASP A 156 -3.69 10.33 4.46
N GLU A 157 -2.64 9.53 4.24
CA GLU A 157 -2.70 8.34 3.37
C GLU A 157 -3.76 7.35 3.89
N GLU A 158 -3.78 7.11 5.20
CA GLU A 158 -4.66 6.16 5.88
C GLU A 158 -6.15 6.56 5.82
N ALA A 159 -6.44 7.77 5.33
CA ALA A 159 -7.78 8.29 5.03
C ALA A 159 -8.00 8.61 3.54
N GLY A 160 -7.12 8.10 2.67
CA GLY A 160 -7.20 8.18 1.21
C GLY A 160 -6.37 9.31 0.58
N GLY A 161 -5.49 9.97 1.33
CA GLY A 161 -4.55 10.99 0.85
C GLY A 161 -5.17 12.30 0.35
N ASN A 162 -6.47 12.51 0.57
CA ASN A 162 -7.20 13.67 0.03
C ASN A 162 -6.81 15.00 0.72
N ARG A 163 -6.12 14.94 1.86
CA ARG A 163 -5.62 16.12 2.59
C ARG A 163 -4.08 16.20 2.65
N GLY A 164 -3.37 15.25 2.03
CA GLY A 164 -1.91 15.29 1.83
C GLY A 164 -1.49 15.18 0.37
N ALA A 165 -1.35 13.96 -0.16
CA ALA A 165 -0.89 13.71 -1.53
C ALA A 165 -1.79 14.35 -2.61
N GLY A 166 -3.11 14.31 -2.44
CA GLY A 166 -4.06 14.93 -3.38
C GLY A 166 -3.78 16.44 -3.57
N PRO A 167 -3.80 17.25 -2.49
CA PRO A 167 -3.44 18.66 -2.56
C PRO A 167 -2.04 18.94 -3.10
N LEU A 168 -1.04 18.07 -2.84
CA LEU A 168 0.29 18.21 -3.46
C LEU A 168 0.22 18.12 -4.99
N VAL A 169 -0.49 17.13 -5.53
CA VAL A 169 -0.70 16.94 -6.97
C VAL A 169 -1.49 18.09 -7.60
N GLU A 170 -2.39 18.71 -6.85
CA GLU A 170 -3.25 19.79 -7.35
C GLU A 170 -2.58 21.17 -7.28
N GLN A 171 -1.84 21.43 -6.22
CA GLN A 171 -1.38 22.78 -5.86
C GLN A 171 0.15 22.95 -5.95
N ARG A 172 0.92 21.86 -5.90
CA ARG A 172 2.39 21.85 -5.86
C ARG A 172 2.99 21.00 -6.98
N ARG A 173 2.41 21.05 -8.18
CA ARG A 173 2.85 20.25 -9.36
C ARG A 173 4.32 20.44 -9.71
N GLU A 174 4.89 21.60 -9.41
CA GLU A 174 6.31 21.91 -9.62
C GLU A 174 7.26 20.99 -8.85
N VAL A 175 6.80 20.38 -7.75
CA VAL A 175 7.56 19.38 -6.97
C VAL A 175 7.84 18.13 -7.78
N PHE A 176 6.96 17.80 -8.73
CA PHE A 176 7.00 16.58 -9.53
C PHE A 176 7.51 16.81 -10.95
N GLU A 177 8.03 18.00 -11.27
CA GLU A 177 8.53 18.30 -12.60
C GLU A 177 9.67 17.36 -13.01
N GLY A 178 9.47 16.66 -14.14
CA GLY A 178 10.42 15.70 -14.69
C GLY A 178 10.40 14.32 -14.02
N VAL A 179 9.65 14.13 -12.93
CA VAL A 179 9.47 12.81 -12.31
C VAL A 179 8.66 11.91 -13.24
N ARG A 180 9.18 10.71 -13.51
CA ARG A 180 8.48 9.67 -14.31
C ARG A 180 8.12 8.43 -13.53
N ASP A 181 8.88 8.17 -12.48
CA ASP A 181 8.74 6.97 -11.66
C ASP A 181 8.72 7.36 -10.18
N ALA A 182 7.98 6.58 -9.40
CA ALA A 182 7.84 6.66 -7.97
C ALA A 182 8.07 5.29 -7.34
N VAL A 183 8.75 5.29 -6.21
CA VAL A 183 8.93 4.12 -5.35
C VAL A 183 8.40 4.45 -3.97
N GLY A 184 7.50 3.61 -3.47
CA GLY A 184 6.86 3.79 -2.18
C GLY A 184 6.72 2.49 -1.40
N GLU A 185 5.61 2.39 -0.69
CA GLU A 185 5.35 1.40 0.35
C GLU A 185 4.74 0.08 -0.15
N VAL A 186 4.48 -0.83 0.78
CA VAL A 186 3.72 -2.08 0.59
C VAL A 186 4.20 -2.91 -0.61
N GLY A 187 5.46 -3.29 -0.59
CA GLY A 187 6.06 -4.25 -1.51
C GLY A 187 7.51 -4.52 -1.12
N GLY A 188 8.22 -5.39 -1.84
CA GLY A 188 9.58 -5.79 -1.50
C GLY A 188 9.72 -6.68 -0.26
N PHE A 189 8.65 -6.98 0.49
CA PHE A 189 8.69 -7.92 1.61
C PHE A 189 8.62 -9.37 1.15
N SER A 190 9.16 -10.29 1.95
CA SER A 190 9.21 -11.71 1.60
C SER A 190 8.08 -12.55 2.16
N THR A 191 7.61 -13.51 1.39
CA THR A 191 6.85 -14.68 1.82
C THR A 191 7.66 -15.95 1.58
N THR A 192 7.14 -17.10 2.04
CA THR A 192 7.78 -18.41 1.82
C THR A 192 6.82 -19.34 1.08
N VAL A 193 7.25 -19.84 -0.08
CA VAL A 193 6.52 -20.81 -0.88
C VAL A 193 7.39 -22.04 -1.04
N ARG A 194 6.90 -23.21 -0.58
CA ARG A 194 7.63 -24.50 -0.66
C ARG A 194 9.07 -24.45 -0.14
N GLY A 195 9.29 -23.71 0.95
CA GLY A 195 10.62 -23.54 1.56
C GLY A 195 11.57 -22.61 0.81
N ARG A 196 11.11 -21.94 -0.26
CA ARG A 196 11.84 -20.89 -0.98
C ARG A 196 11.28 -19.54 -0.60
N ARG A 197 12.18 -18.59 -0.32
CA ARG A 197 11.80 -17.20 -0.06
C ARG A 197 11.43 -16.53 -1.38
N LEU A 198 10.29 -15.86 -1.39
CA LEU A 198 9.78 -15.11 -2.54
C LEU A 198 9.47 -13.68 -2.10
N TYR A 199 10.06 -12.70 -2.78
CA TYR A 199 9.83 -11.28 -2.53
C TYR A 199 8.81 -10.72 -3.51
N LEU A 200 7.85 -9.96 -2.97
CA LEU A 200 6.69 -9.45 -3.70
C LEU A 200 6.86 -7.95 -3.98
N ILE A 201 7.27 -7.55 -5.18
CA ILE A 201 7.35 -6.13 -5.55
C ILE A 201 5.97 -5.64 -5.98
N GLU A 202 5.44 -4.60 -5.36
CA GLU A 202 4.12 -4.09 -5.74
C GLU A 202 4.24 -3.32 -7.04
N ALA A 203 3.46 -3.75 -8.03
CA ALA A 203 3.43 -3.13 -9.35
C ALA A 203 1.99 -2.81 -9.77
N ALA A 204 1.02 -3.06 -8.90
CA ALA A 204 -0.39 -2.91 -9.21
C ALA A 204 -1.22 -2.82 -7.94
N GLU A 205 -2.33 -2.10 -8.03
CA GLU A 205 -3.28 -1.92 -6.95
C GLU A 205 -4.70 -2.10 -7.45
N LYS A 206 -5.58 -2.68 -6.64
CA LYS A 206 -7.01 -2.71 -6.98
C LYS A 206 -7.57 -1.30 -7.03
N GLY A 207 -8.57 -1.13 -7.89
CA GLY A 207 -9.48 0.01 -7.82
C GLY A 207 -10.46 -0.16 -6.67
N MET A 208 -11.01 0.96 -6.22
CA MET A 208 -11.97 1.02 -5.13
C MET A 208 -13.24 1.72 -5.60
N ALA A 209 -14.40 1.17 -5.23
CA ALA A 209 -15.70 1.77 -5.44
C ALA A 209 -16.57 1.55 -4.19
N TRP A 210 -16.72 2.57 -3.36
CA TRP A 210 -17.68 2.58 -2.28
C TRP A 210 -19.00 3.11 -2.79
N MET A 211 -20.08 2.36 -2.56
CA MET A 211 -21.35 2.60 -3.24
C MET A 211 -22.52 2.55 -2.29
N ARG A 212 -23.52 3.39 -2.55
CA ARG A 212 -24.83 3.37 -1.90
C ARG A 212 -25.88 2.85 -2.88
N MET A 213 -26.53 1.77 -2.51
CA MET A 213 -27.69 1.22 -3.20
C MET A 213 -28.96 1.80 -2.59
N THR A 214 -29.90 2.24 -3.43
CA THR A 214 -31.22 2.72 -3.00
C THR A 214 -32.32 2.05 -3.79
N ALA A 215 -33.25 1.40 -3.10
CA ALA A 215 -34.51 0.94 -3.69
C ALA A 215 -35.66 1.84 -3.25
N THR A 216 -36.58 2.12 -4.18
CA THR A 216 -37.82 2.86 -3.90
C THR A 216 -39.04 1.97 -4.08
N GLY A 217 -40.09 2.31 -3.33
CA GLY A 217 -41.33 1.58 -3.25
C GLY A 217 -42.46 2.44 -2.71
N ASN A 218 -43.65 1.85 -2.58
CA ASN A 218 -44.82 2.53 -2.08
C ASN A 218 -44.96 2.30 -0.58
N ALA A 219 -44.95 3.38 0.20
CA ALA A 219 -45.18 3.29 1.64
C ALA A 219 -46.64 2.93 1.94
N GLY A 220 -46.89 2.12 2.96
CA GLY A 220 -48.26 1.84 3.39
C GLY A 220 -48.38 0.84 4.53
N HIS A 221 -49.62 0.52 4.89
CA HIS A 221 -49.89 -0.37 6.03
C HIS A 221 -49.46 -1.82 5.70
N GLY A 222 -48.71 -2.46 6.59
CA GLY A 222 -48.13 -3.80 6.37
C GLY A 222 -49.14 -4.93 6.14
N SER A 223 -50.42 -4.71 6.44
CA SER A 223 -51.50 -5.69 6.17
C SER A 223 -52.05 -5.63 4.74
N MET A 224 -51.63 -4.67 3.91
CA MET A 224 -52.10 -4.51 2.53
C MET A 224 -51.16 -5.21 1.54
N VAL A 225 -51.58 -5.33 0.28
CA VAL A 225 -50.75 -5.89 -0.79
C VAL A 225 -49.75 -4.84 -1.27
N HIS A 226 -48.46 -5.20 -1.31
CA HIS A 226 -47.36 -4.30 -1.67
C HIS A 226 -46.45 -4.92 -2.74
N PRO A 227 -46.79 -4.80 -4.04
CA PRO A 227 -45.94 -5.29 -5.13
C PRO A 227 -44.64 -4.48 -5.27
N ASP A 228 -44.66 -3.22 -4.83
CA ASP A 228 -43.53 -2.29 -4.89
C ASP A 228 -42.88 -2.12 -3.51
N ASN A 229 -42.41 -3.23 -2.91
CA ASN A 229 -41.79 -3.19 -1.58
C ASN A 229 -40.28 -2.91 -1.69
N ALA A 230 -39.84 -1.74 -1.20
CA ALA A 230 -38.44 -1.31 -1.24
C ALA A 230 -37.51 -2.28 -0.50
N VAL A 231 -37.94 -2.81 0.66
CA VAL A 231 -37.15 -3.75 1.47
C VAL A 231 -36.90 -5.03 0.69
N THR A 232 -37.95 -5.62 0.11
CA THR A 232 -37.83 -6.88 -0.66
C THR A 232 -36.95 -6.70 -1.89
N ARG A 233 -37.13 -5.59 -2.62
CA ARG A 233 -36.34 -5.27 -3.82
C ARG A 233 -34.85 -5.14 -3.49
N LEU A 234 -34.53 -4.31 -2.48
CA LEU A 234 -33.15 -4.10 -2.09
C LEU A 234 -32.53 -5.38 -1.54
N SER A 235 -33.23 -6.09 -0.65
CA SER A 235 -32.70 -7.32 -0.04
C SER A 235 -32.37 -8.38 -1.09
N ALA A 236 -33.20 -8.51 -2.13
CA ALA A 236 -32.93 -9.42 -3.24
C ALA A 236 -31.71 -8.99 -4.06
N ALA A 237 -31.52 -7.68 -4.30
CA ALA A 237 -30.34 -7.15 -4.99
C ALA A 237 -29.05 -7.34 -4.18
N VAL A 238 -29.09 -7.00 -2.89
CA VAL A 238 -27.97 -7.18 -1.95
C VAL A 238 -27.57 -8.66 -1.87
N ALA A 239 -28.55 -9.57 -1.78
CA ALA A 239 -28.27 -11.01 -1.76
C ALA A 239 -27.63 -11.49 -3.06
N ARG A 240 -28.13 -11.06 -4.24
CA ARG A 240 -27.52 -11.41 -5.53
C ARG A 240 -26.08 -10.91 -5.64
N ILE A 241 -25.81 -9.66 -5.23
CA ILE A 241 -24.47 -9.07 -5.28
C ILE A 241 -23.52 -9.77 -4.29
N GLY A 242 -23.94 -9.94 -3.04
CA GLY A 242 -23.09 -10.56 -2.01
C GLY A 242 -22.85 -12.06 -2.20
N GLN A 243 -23.61 -12.72 -3.06
CA GLN A 243 -23.43 -14.14 -3.41
C GLN A 243 -22.83 -14.33 -4.81
N HIS A 244 -22.50 -13.24 -5.51
CA HIS A 244 -21.96 -13.33 -6.86
C HIS A 244 -20.52 -13.87 -6.82
N GLU A 245 -20.30 -14.97 -7.53
CA GLU A 245 -18.96 -15.52 -7.74
C GLU A 245 -18.30 -14.84 -8.92
N TRP A 246 -17.33 -13.97 -8.63
CA TRP A 246 -16.55 -13.29 -9.66
C TRP A 246 -15.62 -14.26 -10.39
N PRO A 247 -15.46 -14.12 -11.72
CA PRO A 247 -14.53 -14.95 -12.48
C PRO A 247 -13.09 -14.64 -12.11
N VAL A 248 -12.22 -15.66 -12.17
CA VAL A 248 -10.77 -15.46 -12.08
C VAL A 248 -10.30 -14.66 -13.28
N ARG A 249 -9.54 -13.61 -13.02
CA ARG A 249 -8.88 -12.73 -14.00
C ARG A 249 -7.42 -12.58 -13.62
N LEU A 250 -6.53 -13.06 -14.48
CA LEU A 250 -5.08 -12.93 -14.26
C LEU A 250 -4.61 -11.66 -14.96
N THR A 251 -4.39 -10.59 -14.20
CA THR A 251 -3.74 -9.37 -14.70
C THR A 251 -2.30 -9.69 -15.12
N PRO A 252 -1.68 -8.89 -16.02
CA PRO A 252 -0.27 -9.06 -16.40
C PRO A 252 0.67 -9.29 -15.20
N THR A 253 0.53 -8.49 -14.14
CA THR A 253 1.33 -8.64 -12.91
C THR A 253 1.11 -9.99 -12.24
N MET A 254 -0.15 -10.42 -12.08
CA MET A 254 -0.46 -11.70 -11.44
C MET A 254 -0.07 -12.91 -12.32
N GLN A 255 -0.02 -12.77 -13.64
CA GLN A 255 0.50 -13.82 -14.52
C GLN A 255 1.97 -14.11 -14.24
N VAL A 256 2.80 -13.06 -14.02
CA VAL A 256 4.22 -13.22 -13.69
C VAL A 256 4.38 -13.90 -12.32
N LEU A 257 3.65 -13.44 -11.29
CA LEU A 257 3.71 -14.04 -9.96
C LEU A 257 3.34 -15.52 -9.98
N LEU A 258 2.18 -15.83 -10.56
CA LEU A 258 1.68 -17.20 -10.58
C LEU A 258 2.56 -18.12 -11.42
N ALA A 259 3.18 -17.62 -12.50
CA ALA A 259 4.16 -18.40 -13.25
C ALA A 259 5.37 -18.79 -12.39
N ALA A 260 5.92 -17.86 -11.60
CA ALA A 260 7.02 -18.15 -10.68
C ALA A 260 6.65 -19.21 -9.62
N VAL A 261 5.44 -19.10 -9.07
CA VAL A 261 4.91 -20.08 -8.08
C VAL A 261 4.62 -21.44 -8.72
N ALA A 262 4.09 -21.45 -9.95
CA ALA A 262 3.82 -22.65 -10.70
C ALA A 262 5.11 -23.40 -11.04
N GLU A 263 6.18 -22.70 -11.39
CA GLU A 263 7.50 -23.28 -11.63
C GLU A 263 8.05 -23.97 -10.36
N LEU A 264 7.99 -23.29 -9.20
CA LEU A 264 8.33 -23.89 -7.90
C LEU A 264 7.45 -25.12 -7.58
N SER A 265 6.23 -25.13 -8.12
CA SER A 265 5.26 -26.20 -7.90
C SER A 265 5.36 -27.35 -8.90
N GLY A 266 6.15 -27.21 -9.97
CA GLY A 266 6.25 -28.18 -11.06
C GLY A 266 5.01 -28.24 -11.96
N THR A 267 4.29 -27.12 -12.11
CA THR A 267 3.08 -26.98 -12.95
C THR A 267 3.17 -25.73 -13.84
N GLU A 268 2.16 -25.51 -14.68
CA GLU A 268 1.92 -24.24 -15.37
C GLU A 268 0.80 -23.46 -14.68
N ALA A 269 0.86 -22.13 -14.71
CA ALA A 269 -0.19 -21.28 -14.16
C ALA A 269 -1.33 -21.12 -15.16
N THR A 270 -2.57 -21.40 -14.73
CA THR A 270 -3.79 -21.20 -15.51
C THR A 270 -4.88 -20.56 -14.64
N PRO A 271 -5.91 -19.93 -15.22
CA PRO A 271 -7.04 -19.42 -14.44
C PRO A 271 -7.73 -20.48 -13.58
N GLU A 272 -7.76 -21.74 -14.03
CA GLU A 272 -8.42 -22.86 -13.34
C GLU A 272 -7.65 -23.34 -12.11
N ASN A 273 -6.32 -23.17 -12.07
CA ASN A 273 -5.50 -23.56 -10.92
C ASN A 273 -4.98 -22.36 -10.10
N ALA A 274 -5.31 -21.14 -10.51
CA ALA A 274 -4.84 -19.91 -9.85
C ALA A 274 -5.14 -19.90 -8.35
N GLU A 275 -6.36 -20.27 -7.95
CA GLU A 275 -6.73 -20.34 -6.53
C GLU A 275 -5.84 -21.33 -5.74
N SER A 276 -5.55 -22.49 -6.33
CA SER A 276 -4.66 -23.49 -5.71
C SER A 276 -3.21 -22.99 -5.63
N LEU A 277 -2.73 -22.23 -6.62
CA LEU A 277 -1.40 -21.60 -6.55
C LEU A 277 -1.35 -20.51 -5.48
N ILE A 278 -2.45 -19.79 -5.26
CA ILE A 278 -2.55 -18.79 -4.19
C ILE A 278 -2.50 -19.45 -2.80
N GLU A 279 -3.06 -20.66 -2.64
CA GLU A 279 -2.99 -21.41 -1.38
C GLU A 279 -1.54 -21.77 -0.96
N GLU A 280 -0.59 -21.83 -1.90
CA GLU A 280 0.83 -22.11 -1.61
C GLU A 280 1.51 -20.99 -0.80
N PHE A 281 0.88 -19.81 -0.70
CA PHE A 281 1.35 -18.67 0.09
C PHE A 281 0.97 -18.74 1.58
N GLY A 282 0.24 -19.77 2.02
CA GLY A 282 -0.12 -19.98 3.41
C GLY A 282 -0.88 -18.79 4.03
N PRO A 283 -0.38 -18.12 5.08
CA PRO A 283 -1.07 -16.97 5.70
C PRO A 283 -1.39 -15.84 4.71
N ALA A 284 -0.50 -15.59 3.74
CA ALA A 284 -0.68 -14.52 2.74
C ALA A 284 -1.75 -14.86 1.68
N SER A 285 -2.25 -16.10 1.61
CA SER A 285 -3.30 -16.50 0.66
C SER A 285 -4.60 -15.70 0.82
N ARG A 286 -4.89 -15.18 2.02
CA ARG A 286 -6.07 -14.34 2.24
C ARG A 286 -5.97 -13.01 1.48
N MET A 287 -4.80 -12.37 1.55
CA MET A 287 -4.52 -11.13 0.81
C MET A 287 -4.47 -11.42 -0.69
N LEU A 288 -3.72 -12.45 -1.09
CA LEU A 288 -3.49 -12.77 -2.50
C LEU A 288 -4.73 -13.35 -3.21
N GLY A 289 -5.65 -13.99 -2.47
CA GLY A 289 -6.92 -14.47 -3.02
C GLY A 289 -7.83 -13.33 -3.48
N ALA A 290 -7.71 -12.15 -2.88
CA ALA A 290 -8.49 -10.97 -3.25
C ALA A 290 -8.02 -10.31 -4.56
N VAL A 291 -6.86 -10.69 -5.10
CA VAL A 291 -6.20 -9.98 -6.22
C VAL A 291 -6.20 -10.75 -7.54
N ILE A 292 -6.89 -11.89 -7.58
CA ILE A 292 -7.17 -12.65 -8.82
C ILE A 292 -8.63 -12.52 -9.27
N LYS A 293 -9.45 -11.75 -8.54
CA LYS A 293 -10.87 -11.52 -8.81
C LYS A 293 -11.28 -10.11 -8.41
N ASN A 294 -12.36 -9.63 -9.02
CA ASN A 294 -13.14 -8.54 -8.44
C ASN A 294 -13.82 -9.02 -7.14
N THR A 295 -14.13 -8.10 -6.23
CA THR A 295 -14.75 -8.43 -4.94
C THR A 295 -15.74 -7.35 -4.53
N VAL A 296 -16.89 -7.75 -3.98
CA VAL A 296 -17.89 -6.82 -3.43
C VAL A 296 -18.47 -7.36 -2.15
N ASN A 297 -18.47 -6.54 -1.11
CA ASN A 297 -19.04 -6.90 0.19
C ASN A 297 -20.14 -5.91 0.57
N PRO A 298 -21.39 -6.36 0.82
CA PRO A 298 -22.38 -5.53 1.48
C PRO A 298 -21.99 -5.27 2.93
N THR A 299 -21.94 -4.00 3.32
CA THR A 299 -21.43 -3.57 4.63
C THR A 299 -22.49 -2.97 5.54
N MET A 300 -23.56 -2.38 4.97
CA MET A 300 -24.65 -1.77 5.73
C MET A 300 -26.00 -2.03 5.06
N LEU A 301 -27.08 -2.12 5.85
CA LEU A 301 -28.45 -2.28 5.38
C LEU A 301 -29.43 -1.54 6.31
N GLU A 302 -30.25 -0.66 5.74
CA GLU A 302 -31.19 0.19 6.49
C GLU A 302 -32.56 0.24 5.81
N ALA A 303 -33.63 -0.09 6.55
CA ALA A 303 -35.01 0.06 6.08
C ALA A 303 -36.04 0.04 7.22
N GLY A 304 -37.07 0.89 7.10
CA GLY A 304 -38.24 0.87 7.98
C GLY A 304 -37.99 1.44 9.39
N TYR A 305 -39.09 1.75 10.08
CA TYR A 305 -39.06 2.30 11.45
C TYR A 305 -40.17 1.76 12.34
N LYS A 306 -41.12 0.98 11.78
CA LYS A 306 -42.23 0.38 12.52
C LYS A 306 -42.74 -0.86 11.80
N VAL A 307 -42.94 -1.97 12.53
CA VAL A 307 -43.29 -3.28 11.96
C VAL A 307 -44.57 -3.30 11.09
N ASN A 308 -45.56 -2.44 11.37
CA ASN A 308 -46.81 -2.40 10.60
C ASN A 308 -46.80 -1.36 9.46
N VAL A 309 -45.63 -0.82 9.10
CA VAL A 309 -45.45 0.16 8.02
C VAL A 309 -44.42 -0.36 7.03
N VAL A 310 -44.83 -0.54 5.78
CA VAL A 310 -43.91 -0.75 4.65
C VAL A 310 -43.24 0.59 4.33
N PRO A 311 -41.90 0.68 4.35
CA PRO A 311 -41.21 1.92 4.02
C PRO A 311 -41.22 2.18 2.51
N GLY A 312 -41.19 3.46 2.14
CA GLY A 312 -41.07 3.87 0.73
C GLY A 312 -39.64 3.73 0.18
N THR A 313 -38.65 3.57 1.04
CA THR A 313 -37.23 3.46 0.66
C THR A 313 -36.49 2.43 1.52
N ALA A 314 -35.44 1.86 0.95
CA ALA A 314 -34.46 1.04 1.63
C ALA A 314 -33.07 1.36 1.06
N THR A 315 -32.03 1.34 1.88
CA THR A 315 -30.65 1.65 1.50
C THR A 315 -29.67 0.59 1.96
N ALA A 316 -28.61 0.35 1.17
CA ALA A 316 -27.49 -0.51 1.54
C ALA A 316 -26.17 0.11 1.07
N HIS A 317 -25.08 -0.26 1.72
CA HIS A 317 -23.73 0.16 1.32
C HIS A 317 -22.90 -1.05 0.88
N LEU A 318 -22.05 -0.83 -0.13
CA LEU A 318 -21.14 -1.83 -0.67
C LEU A 318 -19.70 -1.31 -0.63
N ASP A 319 -18.76 -2.15 -0.21
CA ASP A 319 -17.33 -1.98 -0.51
C ASP A 319 -16.99 -2.85 -1.73
N GLY A 320 -16.71 -2.18 -2.84
CA GLY A 320 -16.28 -2.79 -4.09
C GLY A 320 -14.79 -2.61 -4.34
N ARG A 321 -14.09 -3.69 -4.71
CA ARG A 321 -12.71 -3.65 -5.21
C ARG A 321 -12.63 -4.35 -6.56
N PHE A 322 -12.04 -3.67 -7.54
CA PHE A 322 -11.92 -4.20 -8.89
C PHE A 322 -10.47 -4.26 -9.35
N LEU A 323 -10.17 -5.19 -10.25
CA LEU A 323 -8.84 -5.34 -10.81
C LEU A 323 -8.56 -4.23 -11.84
N PRO A 324 -7.30 -3.78 -12.00
CA PRO A 324 -6.89 -2.88 -13.08
C PRO A 324 -7.35 -3.42 -14.44
N GLY A 325 -7.97 -2.55 -15.24
CA GLY A 325 -8.52 -2.92 -16.56
C GLY A 325 -9.88 -3.67 -16.53
N TYR A 326 -10.44 -3.98 -15.35
CA TYR A 326 -11.72 -4.70 -15.20
C TYR A 326 -12.81 -3.85 -14.55
N GLU A 327 -12.68 -2.52 -14.58
CA GLU A 327 -13.66 -1.59 -14.01
C GLU A 327 -15.02 -1.68 -14.72
N ASP A 328 -15.04 -1.71 -16.05
CA ASP A 328 -16.30 -1.79 -16.80
C ASP A 328 -17.00 -3.14 -16.54
N GLU A 329 -16.26 -4.25 -16.53
CA GLU A 329 -16.79 -5.58 -16.15
C GLU A 329 -17.42 -5.54 -14.76
N PHE A 330 -16.76 -4.86 -13.82
CA PHE A 330 -17.23 -4.71 -12.45
C PHE A 330 -18.54 -3.90 -12.36
N LEU A 331 -18.57 -2.72 -12.98
CA LEU A 331 -19.71 -1.81 -12.91
C LEU A 331 -20.93 -2.37 -13.66
N ASP A 332 -20.72 -2.96 -14.84
CA ASP A 332 -21.79 -3.55 -15.64
C ASP A 332 -22.43 -4.74 -14.92
N THR A 333 -21.61 -5.61 -14.32
CA THR A 333 -22.09 -6.75 -13.53
C THR A 333 -22.89 -6.27 -12.31
N LEU A 334 -22.43 -5.24 -11.61
CA LEU A 334 -23.18 -4.67 -10.48
C LEU A 334 -24.52 -4.07 -10.91
N ALA A 335 -24.56 -3.35 -12.02
CA ALA A 335 -25.79 -2.79 -12.56
C ALA A 335 -26.80 -3.90 -12.94
N GLU A 336 -26.33 -4.97 -13.58
CA GLU A 336 -27.15 -6.14 -13.90
C GLU A 336 -27.72 -6.80 -12.63
N LEU A 337 -26.86 -7.08 -11.64
CA LEU A 337 -27.26 -7.73 -10.40
C LEU A 337 -28.20 -6.86 -9.56
N ALA A 338 -28.03 -5.54 -9.56
CA ALA A 338 -28.93 -4.62 -8.87
C ALA A 338 -30.33 -4.61 -9.51
N GLY A 339 -30.39 -4.62 -10.84
CA GLY A 339 -31.63 -4.61 -11.61
C GLY A 339 -32.32 -3.23 -11.65
N PRO A 340 -33.45 -3.12 -12.37
CA PRO A 340 -34.01 -1.83 -12.81
C PRO A 340 -34.66 -0.99 -11.70
N HIS A 341 -34.79 -1.51 -10.48
CA HIS A 341 -35.49 -0.86 -9.38
C HIS A 341 -34.58 -0.45 -8.22
N VAL A 342 -33.26 -0.56 -8.43
CA VAL A 342 -32.25 -0.17 -7.46
C VAL A 342 -31.26 0.74 -8.16
N SER A 343 -31.08 1.95 -7.64
CA SER A 343 -30.02 2.86 -8.11
C SER A 343 -28.75 2.62 -7.32
N ILE A 344 -27.60 2.69 -7.98
CA ILE A 344 -26.28 2.67 -7.36
C ILE A 344 -25.67 4.07 -7.50
N GLU A 345 -25.28 4.66 -6.39
CA GLU A 345 -24.56 5.92 -6.31
C GLU A 345 -23.14 5.65 -5.81
N HIS A 346 -22.12 6.21 -6.46
CA HIS A 346 -20.74 6.11 -6.00
C HIS A 346 -20.47 7.17 -4.94
N LEU A 347 -20.10 6.74 -3.74
CA LEU A 347 -19.68 7.62 -2.64
C LEU A 347 -18.22 8.00 -2.79
N THR A 348 -17.39 7.02 -3.14
CA THR A 348 -15.95 7.17 -3.40
C THR A 348 -15.57 6.22 -4.52
N LYS A 349 -14.72 6.68 -5.44
CA LYS A 349 -14.18 5.83 -6.49
C LYS A 349 -12.74 6.23 -6.82
N MET A 350 -11.86 5.25 -6.85
CA MET A 350 -10.47 5.40 -7.27
C MET A 350 -10.12 4.30 -8.28
N GLY A 351 -9.33 4.63 -9.28
CA GLY A 351 -8.89 3.69 -10.31
C GLY A 351 -7.97 2.61 -9.74
N GLY A 352 -7.97 1.45 -10.42
CA GLY A 352 -6.90 0.46 -10.25
C GLY A 352 -5.66 0.93 -10.98
N LEU A 353 -4.49 0.56 -10.44
CA LEU A 353 -3.19 0.89 -11.02
C LEU A 353 -2.51 -0.39 -11.48
N GLU A 354 -1.81 -0.34 -12.60
CA GLU A 354 -0.89 -1.41 -13.00
C GLU A 354 0.26 -0.82 -13.80
N THR A 355 1.45 -0.90 -13.21
CA THR A 355 2.71 -0.52 -13.82
C THR A 355 3.35 -1.78 -14.42
N PRO A 356 3.76 -1.77 -15.70
CA PRO A 356 4.54 -2.86 -16.27
C PRO A 356 5.81 -3.12 -15.46
N TYR A 357 5.99 -4.37 -15.01
CA TYR A 357 7.18 -4.81 -14.29
C TYR A 357 8.34 -5.09 -15.26
N GLU A 358 8.88 -4.01 -15.83
CA GLU A 358 9.95 -4.05 -16.82
C GLU A 358 10.82 -2.77 -16.75
N GLY A 359 12.03 -2.88 -17.30
CA GLY A 359 12.99 -1.77 -17.40
C GLY A 359 13.86 -1.58 -16.16
N ASP A 360 14.78 -0.62 -16.26
CA ASP A 360 15.91 -0.43 -15.37
C ASP A 360 15.52 -0.37 -13.88
N LEU A 361 14.38 0.25 -13.55
CA LEU A 361 13.92 0.39 -12.17
C LEU A 361 13.50 -0.95 -11.54
N ALA A 362 12.71 -1.75 -12.26
CA ALA A 362 12.28 -3.08 -11.81
C ALA A 362 13.47 -4.05 -11.74
N GLU A 363 14.41 -3.94 -12.69
CA GLU A 363 15.66 -4.69 -12.68
C GLU A 363 16.54 -4.32 -11.47
N ALA A 364 16.64 -3.03 -11.14
CA ALA A 364 17.38 -2.55 -9.96
C ALA A 364 16.77 -3.05 -8.63
N MET A 365 15.45 -3.03 -8.48
CA MET A 365 14.78 -3.61 -7.30
C MET A 365 15.05 -5.11 -7.18
N THR A 366 14.98 -5.83 -8.29
CA THR A 366 15.26 -7.28 -8.32
C THR A 366 16.71 -7.57 -7.97
N ALA A 367 17.65 -6.88 -8.61
CA ALA A 367 19.07 -7.08 -8.42
C ALA A 367 19.51 -6.72 -6.99
N SER A 368 18.95 -5.66 -6.40
CA SER A 368 19.26 -5.26 -5.03
C SER A 368 18.79 -6.29 -3.99
N ILE A 369 17.61 -6.88 -4.16
CA ILE A 369 17.15 -8.01 -3.32
C ILE A 369 18.10 -9.20 -3.49
N LEU A 370 18.36 -9.65 -4.73
CA LEU A 370 19.16 -10.85 -4.99
C LEU A 370 20.63 -10.69 -4.56
N ALA A 371 21.12 -9.45 -4.44
CA ALA A 371 22.45 -9.18 -3.91
C ALA A 371 22.56 -9.39 -2.39
N GLU A 372 21.46 -9.33 -1.64
CA GLU A 372 21.39 -9.61 -0.20
C GLU A 372 20.74 -10.98 0.11
N ASP A 373 19.96 -11.55 -0.81
CA ASP A 373 19.40 -12.90 -0.75
C ASP A 373 19.46 -13.64 -2.11
N PRO A 374 20.61 -14.24 -2.46
CA PRO A 374 20.85 -14.81 -3.80
C PRO A 374 20.00 -16.04 -4.17
N GLU A 375 19.42 -16.72 -3.18
CA GLU A 375 18.61 -17.93 -3.40
C GLU A 375 17.11 -17.64 -3.45
N ALA A 376 16.71 -16.38 -3.29
CA ALA A 376 15.31 -15.99 -3.33
C ALA A 376 14.74 -15.95 -4.75
N VAL A 377 13.41 -15.91 -4.83
CA VAL A 377 12.66 -15.55 -6.02
C VAL A 377 12.13 -14.13 -5.84
N VAL A 378 12.08 -13.34 -6.90
CA VAL A 378 11.48 -12.01 -6.90
C VAL A 378 10.43 -11.98 -7.99
N ALA A 379 9.24 -11.50 -7.67
CA ALA A 379 8.15 -11.36 -8.62
C ALA A 379 7.29 -10.13 -8.28
N PRO A 380 6.65 -9.51 -9.28
CA PRO A 380 5.70 -8.44 -9.02
C PRO A 380 4.41 -9.02 -8.43
N TYR A 381 3.64 -8.23 -7.72
CA TYR A 381 2.30 -8.60 -7.28
C TYR A 381 1.34 -7.42 -7.34
N LEU A 382 0.06 -7.76 -7.32
CA LEU A 382 -1.04 -6.82 -7.21
C LEU A 382 -1.47 -6.75 -5.75
N MET A 383 -1.52 -5.54 -5.19
CA MET A 383 -2.01 -5.27 -3.85
C MET A 383 -3.54 -5.07 -3.84
N SER A 384 -4.22 -5.61 -2.83
CA SER A 384 -5.68 -5.50 -2.70
C SER A 384 -6.19 -4.12 -2.29
N GLY A 385 -5.32 -3.31 -1.66
CA GLY A 385 -5.59 -1.96 -1.18
C GLY A 385 -5.23 -0.89 -2.21
N GLY A 386 -4.82 0.28 -1.71
CA GLY A 386 -4.34 1.38 -2.50
C GLY A 386 -3.40 2.25 -1.68
N THR A 387 -2.43 2.89 -2.32
CA THR A 387 -1.49 3.83 -1.69
C THR A 387 -1.63 5.24 -2.28
N ASP A 388 -0.79 6.16 -1.82
CA ASP A 388 -0.59 7.46 -2.45
C ASP A 388 -0.13 7.40 -3.92
N ALA A 389 0.32 6.24 -4.43
CA ALA A 389 0.59 6.03 -5.85
C ALA A 389 -0.62 6.38 -6.75
N LYS A 390 -1.85 6.27 -6.23
CA LYS A 390 -3.08 6.69 -6.94
C LYS A 390 -3.15 8.19 -7.18
N HIS A 391 -2.48 9.00 -6.37
CA HIS A 391 -2.39 10.44 -6.61
C HIS A 391 -1.30 10.75 -7.63
N TRP A 392 -0.16 10.07 -7.55
CA TRP A 392 0.96 10.25 -8.49
C TRP A 392 0.60 9.83 -9.92
N GLU A 393 -0.23 8.80 -10.09
CA GLU A 393 -0.70 8.35 -11.42
C GLU A 393 -1.46 9.45 -12.18
N LYS A 394 -2.14 10.37 -11.48
CA LYS A 394 -2.82 11.52 -12.11
C LYS A 394 -1.85 12.49 -12.80
N LEU A 395 -0.55 12.40 -12.48
CA LEU A 395 0.53 13.13 -13.14
C LEU A 395 1.23 12.31 -14.23
N GLY A 396 0.82 11.06 -14.45
CA GLY A 396 1.46 10.11 -15.35
C GLY A 396 2.73 9.47 -14.76
N ILE A 397 2.91 9.53 -13.44
CA ILE A 397 4.05 8.93 -12.75
C ILE A 397 3.74 7.45 -12.51
N ARG A 398 4.65 6.57 -12.91
CA ARG A 398 4.54 5.13 -12.66
C ARG A 398 4.92 4.83 -11.21
N GLY A 399 4.10 4.07 -10.49
CA GLY A 399 4.36 3.68 -9.10
C GLY A 399 4.79 2.23 -8.95
N PHE A 400 5.70 1.98 -8.02
CA PHE A 400 6.04 0.65 -7.51
C PHE A 400 6.17 0.71 -5.98
N GLY A 401 5.70 -0.32 -5.29
CA GLY A 401 5.93 -0.50 -3.87
C GLY A 401 7.16 -1.36 -3.59
N PHE A 402 8.09 -0.82 -2.80
CA PHE A 402 9.39 -1.44 -2.52
C PHE A 402 9.92 -1.03 -1.14
N ALA A 403 9.30 -1.60 -0.10
CA ALA A 403 9.76 -1.60 1.29
C ALA A 403 10.38 -2.98 1.64
N PRO A 404 11.66 -3.21 1.27
CA PRO A 404 12.24 -4.55 1.34
C PRO A 404 12.37 -5.08 2.76
N LEU A 405 11.71 -6.20 3.05
CA LEU A 405 11.77 -6.86 4.36
C LEU A 405 12.00 -8.36 4.21
N ARG A 406 13.07 -8.86 4.84
CA ARG A 406 13.32 -10.31 4.95
C ARG A 406 12.61 -10.87 6.17
N LEU A 407 11.45 -11.47 5.94
CA LEU A 407 10.55 -11.91 7.01
C LEU A 407 10.80 -13.39 7.41
N PRO A 408 10.61 -13.73 8.69
CA PRO A 408 10.52 -15.12 9.14
C PRO A 408 9.35 -15.84 8.46
N ALA A 409 9.53 -17.12 8.10
CA ALA A 409 8.54 -17.89 7.35
C ALA A 409 7.23 -18.14 8.13
N ASP A 410 7.28 -18.08 9.46
CA ASP A 410 6.16 -18.31 10.37
C ASP A 410 5.48 -17.01 10.85
N LEU A 411 5.98 -15.85 10.44
CA LEU A 411 5.37 -14.56 10.76
C LEU A 411 4.20 -14.29 9.80
N ASP A 412 2.98 -14.18 10.35
CA ASP A 412 1.83 -13.66 9.61
C ASP A 412 1.94 -12.13 9.47
N PHE A 413 2.85 -11.69 8.61
CA PHE A 413 3.12 -10.27 8.37
C PHE A 413 1.91 -9.57 7.76
N THR A 414 1.18 -10.24 6.87
CA THR A 414 -0.05 -9.70 6.27
C THR A 414 -1.13 -9.40 7.29
N GLY A 415 -1.22 -10.18 8.37
CA GLY A 415 -2.14 -9.94 9.48
C GLY A 415 -1.74 -8.78 10.39
N LEU A 416 -0.53 -8.23 10.26
CA LEU A 416 -0.07 -7.08 11.06
C LEU A 416 -0.48 -5.73 10.47
N PHE A 417 -0.77 -5.65 9.17
CA PHE A 417 -1.37 -4.45 8.56
C PHE A 417 -2.68 -4.10 9.26
N HIS A 418 -2.72 -2.92 9.87
CA HIS A 418 -3.81 -2.42 10.71
C HIS A 418 -4.16 -3.32 11.92
N GLY A 419 -3.37 -4.37 12.16
CA GLY A 419 -3.59 -5.37 13.19
C GLY A 419 -3.21 -4.85 14.58
N VAL A 420 -3.65 -5.59 15.60
CA VAL A 420 -3.16 -5.45 16.97
C VAL A 420 -1.77 -6.07 17.05
N ASP A 421 -0.92 -5.56 17.95
CA ASP A 421 0.44 -6.07 18.18
C ASP A 421 1.34 -5.96 16.93
N GLU A 422 1.10 -4.95 16.09
CA GLU A 422 1.94 -4.62 14.94
C GLU A 422 3.40 -4.45 15.37
N ARG A 423 4.29 -5.08 14.60
CA ARG A 423 5.72 -5.15 14.88
C ARG A 423 6.50 -5.59 13.65
N VAL A 424 7.75 -5.19 13.56
CA VAL A 424 8.66 -5.56 12.46
C VAL A 424 9.95 -6.16 13.02
N PRO A 425 10.50 -7.22 12.40
CA PRO A 425 11.79 -7.77 12.82
C PRO A 425 12.92 -6.74 12.66
N VAL A 426 13.77 -6.64 13.66
CA VAL A 426 14.98 -5.78 13.62
C VAL A 426 15.89 -6.18 12.44
N ASP A 427 16.14 -7.48 12.24
CA ASP A 427 16.92 -7.99 11.09
C ASP A 427 16.25 -7.64 9.75
N ALA A 428 14.92 -7.56 9.69
CA ALA A 428 14.21 -7.21 8.46
C ALA A 428 14.41 -5.73 8.11
N LEU A 429 14.36 -4.82 9.10
CA LEU A 429 14.68 -3.40 8.92
C LEU A 429 16.13 -3.20 8.43
N GLU A 430 17.09 -3.87 9.08
CA GLU A 430 18.50 -3.79 8.72
C GLU A 430 18.77 -4.38 7.33
N PHE A 431 18.12 -5.50 6.99
CA PHE A 431 18.13 -6.06 5.64
C PHE A 431 17.56 -5.07 4.61
N GLY A 432 16.43 -4.46 4.93
CA GLY A 432 15.76 -3.50 4.05
C GLY A 432 16.63 -2.29 3.74
N ALA A 433 17.26 -1.70 4.76
CA ALA A 433 18.21 -0.61 4.57
C ALA A 433 19.39 -0.99 3.65
N ARG A 434 19.95 -2.21 3.77
CA ARG A 434 21.03 -2.67 2.87
C ARG A 434 20.56 -2.91 1.44
N VAL A 435 19.37 -3.47 1.26
CA VAL A 435 18.77 -3.66 -0.07
C VAL A 435 18.49 -2.30 -0.71
N PHE A 436 17.89 -1.38 0.05
CA PHE A 436 17.51 -0.07 -0.47
C PHE A 436 18.73 0.79 -0.83
N ASP A 437 19.82 0.71 -0.06
CA ASP A 437 21.10 1.35 -0.40
C ASP A 437 21.65 0.85 -1.75
N ARG A 438 21.62 -0.47 -1.99
CA ARG A 438 22.00 -1.05 -3.28
C ARG A 438 21.08 -0.65 -4.43
N PHE A 439 19.79 -0.51 -4.13
CA PHE A 439 18.83 -0.03 -5.10
C PHE A 439 19.16 1.40 -5.51
N LEU A 440 19.44 2.30 -4.55
CA LEU A 440 19.85 3.67 -4.85
C LEU A 440 21.19 3.78 -5.58
N ASP A 441 22.11 2.82 -5.41
CA ASP A 441 23.34 2.73 -6.20
C ASP A 441 23.10 2.38 -7.68
N ALA A 442 21.97 1.72 -7.98
CA ALA A 442 21.69 1.17 -9.30
C ALA A 442 20.83 2.08 -10.19
N VAL A 443 20.29 3.20 -9.67
CA VAL A 443 19.25 4.02 -10.33
C VAL A 443 19.62 5.48 -10.57
#